data_AF-A0A1B9H024-F1
#
_entry.id   AF-A0A1B9H024-F1
#
_cell.length_a   1.000
_cell.length_b   1.000
_cell.length_c   1.000
_cell.angle_alpha   90.00
_cell.angle_beta   90.00
_cell.angle_gamma   90.00
#
_symmetry.space_group_name_H-M   'P 1'
#
loop_
_entity.id
_entity.type
_entity.pdbx_description
1 polymer ?
#
loop_
_entity_poly.entity_id
_entity_poly.type
_entity_poly.pdbx_seq_one_letter_code
_entity_poly.pdbx_strand_id
1 'polypeptide(L)'
;MSRSAPFGNMTRQINGLPLTQWRYPGTIVPPRPLADGGGRKASRPATKRTKKVGVTGKYGTRYGASLRKTVKKMEITQHARYTCPNCGKNAVKRTAVGIWKCKGCAKQYAGGAYTFGTPSAATVRSTIRRLREVAEV
;
A
#
# COMPACT_ATOMS: atom_id res chain seq x y z
N MET A 1 -39.49 55.00 -29.46
CA MET A 1 -39.86 53.56 -29.47
C MET A 1 -38.66 52.78 -28.95
N SER A 2 -38.31 52.77 -27.67
CA SER A 2 -39.00 52.26 -26.47
C SER A 2 -39.45 50.79 -26.58
N ARG A 3 -38.95 50.00 -25.60
CA ARG A 3 -39.38 48.66 -25.14
C ARG A 3 -38.83 47.54 -26.04
N SER A 4 -38.30 46.40 -25.58
CA SER A 4 -38.25 45.77 -24.26
C SER A 4 -37.55 44.41 -24.46
N ALA A 5 -36.53 44.05 -23.66
CA ALA A 5 -36.46 42.65 -23.19
C ALA A 5 -37.68 42.44 -22.27
N PRO A 6 -38.29 41.24 -22.07
CA PRO A 6 -37.61 40.17 -21.31
C PRO A 6 -38.18 38.71 -21.43
N PHE A 7 -37.61 37.82 -20.59
CA PHE A 7 -38.12 36.54 -20.03
C PHE A 7 -38.30 35.35 -20.98
N GLY A 8 -37.53 34.27 -20.85
CA GLY A 8 -37.55 33.25 -19.76
C GLY A 8 -37.73 31.89 -20.49
N ASN A 9 -37.29 30.70 -20.10
CA ASN A 9 -37.05 30.04 -18.82
C ASN A 9 -36.53 28.62 -19.24
N MET A 10 -35.42 28.08 -18.75
CA MET A 10 -35.42 27.00 -17.74
C MET A 10 -33.95 26.65 -17.46
N THR A 11 -33.35 27.11 -16.36
CA THR A 11 -33.32 26.43 -15.06
C THR A 11 -33.20 24.89 -15.12
N ARG A 12 -31.95 24.41 -14.99
CA ARG A 12 -31.55 23.31 -14.07
C ARG A 12 -30.01 23.21 -14.02
N GLN A 13 -29.36 24.24 -13.49
CA GLN A 13 -28.03 24.13 -12.93
C GLN A 13 -28.18 24.21 -11.41
N ILE A 14 -28.14 23.04 -10.78
CA ILE A 14 -28.06 22.93 -9.33
C ILE A 14 -26.59 23.10 -8.93
N ASN A 15 -26.32 24.29 -8.39
CA ASN A 15 -25.29 24.62 -7.40
C ASN A 15 -23.83 24.71 -7.88
N GLY A 16 -23.51 25.85 -8.51
CA GLY A 16 -22.15 26.33 -8.73
C GLY A 16 -21.37 26.54 -7.42
N LEU A 17 -20.56 25.55 -7.05
CA LEU A 17 -19.49 25.66 -6.07
C LEU A 17 -18.20 25.01 -6.62
N PRO A 18 -17.02 25.64 -6.42
CA PRO A 18 -15.75 25.11 -6.92
C PRO A 18 -15.38 23.79 -6.21
N LEU A 19 -14.87 22.82 -6.98
CA LEU A 19 -14.49 21.46 -6.57
C LEU A 19 -13.32 21.37 -5.56
N THR A 20 -13.04 22.41 -4.78
CA THR A 20 -11.90 22.46 -3.84
C THR A 20 -12.28 22.26 -2.37
N GLN A 21 -13.51 21.88 -2.05
CA GLN A 21 -13.92 21.71 -0.64
C GLN A 21 -14.78 20.47 -0.38
N TRP A 22 -14.22 19.28 -0.63
CA TRP A 22 -14.66 18.05 0.04
C TRP A 22 -13.70 17.74 1.19
N ARG A 23 -13.98 18.35 2.35
CA ARG A 23 -13.38 17.96 3.63
C ARG A 23 -14.20 16.78 4.16
N TYR A 24 -13.75 15.55 3.89
CA TYR A 24 -14.38 14.36 4.46
C TYR A 24 -14.25 14.41 6.00
N PRO A 25 -15.35 14.28 6.76
CA PRO A 25 -15.30 14.15 8.21
C PRO A 25 -14.80 12.75 8.58
N GLY A 26 -13.83 12.65 9.50
CA GLY A 26 -13.46 11.37 10.13
C GLY A 26 -11.98 10.98 10.18
N THR A 27 -11.03 11.85 9.82
CA THR A 27 -9.60 11.51 10.05
C THR A 27 -9.22 11.66 11.51
N ILE A 28 -9.18 10.53 12.21
CA ILE A 28 -8.41 10.29 13.43
C ILE A 28 -7.02 10.89 13.25
N VAL A 29 -6.67 11.89 14.06
CA VAL A 29 -5.31 12.42 14.14
C VAL A 29 -4.51 11.39 14.95
N PRO A 30 -3.55 10.67 14.36
CA PRO A 30 -2.69 9.78 15.15
C PRO A 30 -1.84 10.64 16.11
N PRO A 31 -1.56 10.16 17.35
CA PRO A 31 -0.73 10.89 18.28
C PRO A 31 0.66 11.18 17.68
N ARG A 32 1.11 12.43 17.83
CA ARG A 32 2.48 12.83 17.50
C ARG A 32 3.45 11.95 18.29
N PRO A 33 4.45 11.33 17.64
CA PRO A 33 5.53 10.67 18.37
C PRO A 33 6.27 11.72 19.22
N LEU A 34 6.39 11.47 20.53
CA LEU A 34 7.24 12.28 21.41
C LEU A 34 8.69 12.21 20.90
N ALA A 35 9.31 13.39 20.86
CA ALA A 35 10.68 13.57 20.46
C ALA A 35 11.62 13.02 21.53
N ASP A 36 12.07 11.77 21.37
CA ASP A 36 13.22 11.28 22.12
C ASP A 36 14.50 11.87 21.51
N GLY A 37 15.09 12.79 22.28
CA GLY A 37 16.39 13.39 22.03
C GLY A 37 17.46 12.32 21.89
N GLY A 38 18.16 12.37 20.76
CA GLY A 38 19.27 11.47 20.48
C GLY A 38 19.96 11.91 19.20
N GLY A 39 20.98 12.76 19.35
CA GLY A 39 21.81 13.26 18.27
C GLY A 39 22.49 12.14 17.49
N ARG A 40 21.83 11.66 16.44
CA ARG A 40 22.46 10.84 15.40
C ARG A 40 22.89 11.79 14.29
N LYS A 41 24.22 11.98 14.17
CA LYS A 41 24.85 12.75 13.11
C LYS A 41 24.18 12.41 11.77
N ALA A 42 23.58 13.40 11.12
CA ALA A 42 22.95 13.24 9.82
C ALA A 42 24.02 12.82 8.81
N SER A 43 24.10 11.52 8.50
CA SER A 43 24.82 11.04 7.33
C SER A 43 24.24 11.77 6.11
N ARG A 44 25.06 12.49 5.35
CA ARG A 44 24.67 13.08 4.05
C ARG A 44 23.82 12.06 3.27
N PRO A 45 22.60 12.40 2.82
CA PRO A 45 21.78 11.43 2.11
C PRO A 45 22.49 11.05 0.82
N ALA A 46 22.79 9.76 0.67
CA ALA A 46 23.30 9.22 -0.58
C ALA A 46 22.38 9.68 -1.72
N THR A 47 22.95 10.26 -2.77
CA THR A 47 22.18 10.76 -3.91
C THR A 47 21.36 9.61 -4.50
N LYS A 48 20.05 9.82 -4.60
CA LYS A 48 19.13 8.79 -5.08
C LYS A 48 19.45 8.46 -6.54
N ARG A 49 20.06 7.28 -6.77
CA ARG A 49 20.54 6.84 -8.09
C ARG A 49 19.46 6.83 -9.18
N THR A 50 18.19 6.63 -8.83
CA THR A 50 17.10 6.52 -9.82
C THR A 50 15.84 7.28 -9.39
N LYS A 51 15.22 8.00 -10.34
CA LYS A 51 13.95 8.72 -10.11
C LYS A 51 12.74 7.79 -10.13
N LYS A 52 12.59 7.02 -11.23
CA LYS A 52 11.39 6.19 -11.52
C LYS A 52 11.63 4.68 -11.43
N VAL A 53 12.78 4.20 -11.91
CA VAL A 53 13.00 2.77 -12.17
C VAL A 53 13.24 1.94 -10.90
N GLY A 54 14.01 2.40 -9.92
CA GLY A 54 14.28 1.62 -8.71
C GLY A 54 15.00 0.30 -9.01
N VAL A 55 14.53 -0.80 -8.40
CA VAL A 55 15.12 -2.15 -8.51
C VAL A 55 15.20 -2.65 -9.96
N THR A 56 14.26 -2.24 -10.82
CA THR A 56 14.23 -2.64 -12.23
C THR A 56 15.23 -1.88 -13.11
N GLY A 57 16.10 -1.05 -12.52
CA GLY A 57 17.24 -0.46 -13.22
C GLY A 57 18.21 -1.49 -13.79
N LYS A 58 18.25 -2.72 -13.25
CA LYS A 58 19.07 -3.83 -13.78
C LYS A 58 18.73 -4.23 -15.22
N TYR A 59 17.50 -3.96 -15.67
CA TYR A 59 17.07 -4.31 -17.03
C TYR A 59 17.48 -3.27 -18.08
N GLY A 60 17.98 -2.10 -17.66
CA GLY A 60 18.37 -1.01 -18.56
C GLY A 60 17.22 -0.55 -19.45
N THR A 61 17.50 -0.39 -20.75
CA THR A 61 16.53 0.04 -21.77
C THR A 61 15.61 -1.09 -22.26
N ARG A 62 15.94 -2.35 -22.01
CA ARG A 62 15.26 -3.54 -22.56
C ARG A 62 13.88 -3.79 -21.93
N TYR A 63 13.00 -4.47 -22.67
CA TYR A 63 11.64 -4.91 -22.30
C TYR A 63 10.54 -3.85 -22.20
N GLY A 64 10.87 -2.56 -22.30
CA GLY A 64 9.86 -1.48 -22.29
C GLY A 64 9.30 -1.13 -20.90
N ALA A 65 8.56 -0.02 -20.83
CA ALA A 65 8.19 0.60 -19.55
C ALA A 65 7.09 -0.16 -18.78
N SER A 66 6.12 -0.76 -19.48
CA SER A 66 4.98 -1.45 -18.84
C SER A 66 5.44 -2.67 -18.05
N LEU A 67 6.20 -3.57 -18.69
CA LEU A 67 6.74 -4.77 -18.05
C LEU A 67 7.63 -4.43 -16.86
N ARG A 68 8.49 -3.40 -16.97
CA ARG A 68 9.34 -2.96 -15.86
C ARG A 68 8.53 -2.40 -14.68
N LYS A 69 7.36 -1.78 -14.90
CA LYS A 69 6.50 -1.32 -13.80
C LYS A 69 5.85 -2.49 -13.05
N THR A 70 5.37 -3.50 -13.76
CA THR A 70 4.77 -4.70 -13.16
C THR A 70 5.80 -5.51 -12.38
N VAL A 71 6.96 -5.78 -12.99
CA VAL A 71 8.07 -6.49 -12.33
C VAL A 71 8.56 -5.73 -11.10
N LYS A 72 8.67 -4.39 -11.17
CA LYS A 72 9.06 -3.58 -10.00
C LYS A 72 8.17 -3.82 -8.79
N LYS A 73 6.85 -3.90 -8.97
CA LYS A 73 5.92 -4.16 -7.85
C LYS A 73 6.20 -5.53 -7.22
N MET A 74 6.33 -6.56 -8.04
CA MET A 74 6.62 -7.93 -7.60
C MET A 74 8.01 -8.07 -6.95
N GLU A 75 9.01 -7.39 -7.49
CA GLU A 75 10.38 -7.44 -6.99
C GLU A 75 10.56 -6.69 -5.66
N ILE A 76 9.83 -5.61 -5.45
CA ILE A 76 9.85 -4.89 -4.18
C ILE A 76 9.22 -5.77 -3.09
N THR A 77 8.06 -6.36 -3.36
CA THR A 77 7.36 -7.17 -2.36
C THR A 77 8.13 -8.45 -2.03
N GLN A 78 8.73 -9.13 -3.02
CA GLN A 78 9.48 -10.36 -2.74
C GLN A 78 10.76 -10.13 -1.91
N HIS A 79 11.41 -8.98 -2.06
CA HIS A 79 12.64 -8.62 -1.33
C HIS A 79 12.36 -7.88 -0.01
N ALA A 80 11.12 -7.45 0.21
CA ALA A 80 10.70 -6.85 1.46
C ALA A 80 10.81 -7.86 2.61
N ARG A 81 11.03 -7.34 3.82
CA ARG A 81 10.93 -8.12 5.05
C ARG A 81 9.52 -7.99 5.59
N TYR A 82 8.93 -9.12 5.97
CA TYR A 82 7.58 -9.15 6.56
C TYR A 82 7.62 -9.38 8.06
N THR A 83 6.54 -8.94 8.72
CA THR A 83 6.28 -9.17 10.14
C THR A 83 5.92 -10.63 10.37
N CYS A 84 6.62 -11.28 11.30
CA CYS A 84 6.37 -12.65 11.66
C CYS A 84 5.12 -12.76 12.57
N PRO A 85 4.12 -13.60 12.26
CA PRO A 85 2.93 -13.75 13.10
C PRO A 85 3.23 -14.39 14.47
N ASN A 86 4.34 -15.12 14.60
CA ASN A 86 4.68 -15.79 15.87
C ASN A 86 5.54 -14.94 16.80
N CYS A 87 6.38 -14.04 16.30
CA CYS A 87 7.31 -13.27 17.14
C CYS A 87 7.26 -11.75 16.98
N GLY A 88 6.40 -11.25 16.09
CA GLY A 88 6.22 -9.81 15.86
C GLY A 88 7.42 -9.11 15.19
N LYS A 89 8.58 -9.77 15.01
CA LYS A 89 9.76 -9.17 14.38
C LYS A 89 9.63 -9.11 12.86
N ASN A 90 10.10 -8.03 12.24
CA ASN A 90 10.21 -7.85 10.78
C ASN A 90 11.42 -8.60 10.19
N ALA A 91 11.40 -9.93 10.31
CA ALA A 91 12.52 -10.81 10.01
C ALA A 91 12.18 -11.93 9.01
N VAL A 92 10.95 -11.96 8.48
CA VAL A 92 10.55 -12.96 7.48
C VAL A 92 11.08 -12.58 6.12
N LYS A 93 11.78 -13.51 5.47
CA LYS A 93 12.34 -13.36 4.12
C LYS A 93 11.96 -14.57 3.25
N ARG A 94 11.75 -14.33 1.96
CA ARG A 94 11.51 -15.37 0.96
C ARG A 94 12.76 -16.25 0.79
N THR A 95 12.57 -17.56 0.79
CA THR A 95 13.65 -18.53 0.52
C THR A 95 13.46 -19.18 -0.84
N ALA A 96 12.24 -19.65 -1.11
CA ALA A 96 11.80 -20.16 -2.41
C ALA A 96 10.41 -19.61 -2.76
N VAL A 97 9.88 -19.97 -3.93
CA VAL A 97 8.51 -19.62 -4.32
C VAL A 97 7.53 -20.19 -3.27
N GLY A 98 6.69 -19.35 -2.68
CA GLY A 98 5.71 -19.78 -1.68
C GLY A 98 6.28 -20.14 -0.30
N ILE A 99 7.60 -20.27 -0.15
CA ILE A 99 8.26 -20.64 1.12
C ILE A 99 8.97 -19.42 1.74
N TRP A 100 8.54 -19.08 2.94
CA TRP A 100 9.01 -17.93 3.70
C TRP A 100 9.62 -18.38 5.03
N LYS A 101 10.81 -17.89 5.36
CA LYS A 101 11.51 -18.27 6.60
C LYS A 101 11.75 -17.04 7.47
N CYS A 102 11.42 -17.16 8.76
CA CYS A 102 11.73 -16.13 9.75
C CYS A 102 13.16 -16.33 10.27
N LYS A 103 14.00 -15.29 10.18
CA LYS A 103 15.34 -15.34 10.79
C LYS A 103 15.33 -15.35 12.32
N GLY A 104 14.30 -14.78 12.94
CA GLY A 104 14.22 -14.68 14.41
C GLY A 104 13.78 -15.97 15.09
N CYS A 105 12.81 -16.69 14.53
CA CYS A 105 12.22 -17.89 15.14
C CYS A 105 12.50 -19.19 14.38
N ALA A 106 13.25 -19.13 13.29
CA ALA A 106 13.48 -20.25 12.36
C ALA A 106 12.23 -20.93 11.77
N LYS A 107 11.02 -20.45 12.10
CA LYS A 107 9.75 -20.95 11.57
C LYS A 107 9.66 -20.70 10.06
N GLN A 108 9.17 -21.72 9.36
CA GLN A 108 8.89 -21.68 7.94
C GLN A 108 7.38 -21.54 7.73
N TYR A 109 6.98 -20.75 6.76
CA TYR A 109 5.59 -20.47 6.42
C TYR A 109 5.36 -20.71 4.94
N ALA A 110 4.20 -21.28 4.63
CA ALA A 110 3.65 -21.30 3.29
C ALA A 110 2.84 -20.00 3.06
N GLY A 111 3.05 -19.35 1.93
CA GLY A 111 2.41 -18.09 1.58
C GLY A 111 2.35 -17.87 0.07
N GLY A 112 2.15 -16.61 -0.33
CA GLY A 112 2.13 -16.25 -1.74
C GLY A 112 3.50 -16.35 -2.42
N ALA A 113 3.50 -16.38 -3.75
CA ALA A 113 4.73 -16.47 -4.56
C ALA A 113 5.64 -15.24 -4.38
N TYR A 114 5.05 -14.03 -4.33
CA TYR A 114 5.75 -12.74 -4.25
C TYR A 114 5.38 -11.91 -3.02
N THR A 115 4.34 -12.30 -2.28
CA THR A 115 3.87 -11.64 -1.04
C THR A 115 3.69 -12.67 0.06
N PHE A 116 3.97 -12.31 1.31
CA PHE A 116 3.82 -13.23 2.44
C PHE A 116 2.36 -13.65 2.67
N GLY A 117 1.43 -12.68 2.63
CA GLY A 117 -0.01 -12.92 2.65
C GLY A 117 -0.66 -12.52 1.33
N THR A 118 -1.55 -13.36 0.81
CA THR A 118 -2.43 -13.02 -0.31
C THR A 118 -3.78 -12.52 0.21
N PRO A 119 -4.49 -11.65 -0.52
CA PRO A 119 -5.83 -11.20 -0.12
C PRO A 119 -6.81 -12.38 0.02
N SER A 120 -6.74 -13.35 -0.89
CA SER A 120 -7.56 -14.57 -0.84
C SER A 120 -7.26 -15.42 0.40
N ALA A 121 -6.00 -15.52 0.82
CA ALA A 121 -5.67 -16.22 2.07
C ALA A 121 -6.15 -15.46 3.32
N ALA A 122 -6.28 -14.13 3.26
CA ALA A 122 -6.87 -13.36 4.35
C ALA A 122 -8.38 -13.62 4.46
N THR A 123 -9.10 -13.66 3.33
CA THR A 123 -10.55 -13.95 3.32
C THR A 123 -10.85 -15.39 3.73
N VAL A 124 -10.07 -16.37 3.27
CA VAL A 124 -10.25 -17.78 3.68
C VAL A 124 -10.05 -17.95 5.19
N ARG A 125 -9.08 -17.25 5.78
CA ARG A 125 -8.87 -17.31 7.24
C ARG A 125 -10.04 -16.75 8.03
N SER A 126 -10.65 -15.65 7.57
CA SER A 126 -11.81 -15.07 8.25
C SER A 126 -13.08 -15.90 8.04
N THR A 127 -13.30 -16.48 6.85
CA THR A 127 -14.46 -17.33 6.59
C THR A 127 -14.41 -18.62 7.39
N ILE A 128 -13.25 -19.31 7.43
CA ILE A 128 -13.09 -20.52 8.24
C ILE A 128 -13.32 -20.23 9.72
N ARG A 129 -12.78 -19.12 10.23
CA ARG A 129 -12.99 -18.71 11.62
C ARG A 129 -14.48 -18.55 11.92
N ARG A 130 -15.20 -17.79 11.10
CA ARG A 130 -16.65 -17.57 11.26
C ARG A 130 -17.44 -18.88 11.21
N LEU A 131 -17.09 -19.78 10.29
CA LEU A 131 -17.79 -21.06 10.15
C LEU A 131 -17.57 -21.98 11.35
N ARG A 132 -16.37 -21.96 11.95
CA ARG A 132 -16.08 -22.71 13.19
C ARG A 132 -16.87 -22.16 14.38
N GLU A 133 -16.94 -20.84 14.52
CA GLU A 133 -17.71 -20.18 15.58
C GLU A 133 -19.21 -20.50 15.51
N VAL A 134 -19.77 -20.71 14.30
CA VAL A 134 -21.17 -21.11 14.12
C VAL A 134 -21.42 -22.59 14.40
N ALA A 135 -20.43 -23.45 14.15
CA ALA A 135 -20.58 -24.91 14.29
C ALA A 135 -20.38 -25.42 15.72
N GLU A 136 -19.72 -24.64 16.58
CA GLU A 136 -19.48 -24.96 18.00
C GLU A 136 -20.54 -24.34 18.95
N VAL A 137 -21.58 -23.71 18.38
CA VAL A 137 -22.84 -23.35 19.05
C VAL A 137 -23.88 -24.43 18.78
#